data_AF-A0A915LUK7-F1
#
_entry.id   AF-A0A915LUK7-F1
#
_cell.length_a   1.000
_cell.length_b   1.000
_cell.length_c   1.000
_cell.angle_alpha   90.00
_cell.angle_beta   90.00
_cell.angle_gamma   90.00
#
_symmetry.space_group_name_H-M   'P 1'
#
loop_
_entity.id
_entity.type
_entity.pdbx_description
1 polymer ?
#
loop_
_entity_poly.entity_id
_entity_poly.type
_entity_poly.pdbx_seq_one_letter_code
_entity_poly.pdbx_strand_id
1 'polypeptide(L)'
;MLKKTTSATRDESLHCGVKTIQCVGFNRKKVWPAKEGTNNAESKLRDSLSLSYVEHYLTLEELRDIHPDSFIDLNAPEKSDGLSSEEAKKRLKDGGANVLAPPKRISNLKLFAKQFLYKFWLLLMGAALCTIFTYKGEVRDLKRQMRD
;
A
#
# COMPACT_ATOMS: atom_id res chain seq x y z
N MET A 1 39.56 51.76 9.52
CA MET A 1 39.75 50.53 10.30
C MET A 1 38.41 50.23 10.96
N LEU A 2 37.74 49.08 10.86
CA LEU A 2 38.08 47.72 10.49
C LEU A 2 36.96 47.13 9.62
N LYS A 3 37.36 46.32 8.64
CA LYS A 3 36.49 45.50 7.79
C LYS A 3 35.80 44.44 8.65
N LYS A 4 34.47 44.29 8.52
CA LYS A 4 33.78 43.05 8.90
C LYS A 4 33.32 42.36 7.61
N THR A 5 34.05 41.31 7.27
CA THR A 5 33.65 40.26 6.36
C THR A 5 32.64 39.36 7.07
N THR A 6 31.44 39.23 6.54
CA THR A 6 30.52 38.15 6.88
C THR A 6 30.01 37.53 5.59
N SER A 7 30.55 36.34 5.36
CA SER A 7 30.15 35.32 4.40
C SER A 7 28.82 34.66 4.77
N ALA A 8 28.23 33.99 3.77
CA ALA A 8 27.04 33.13 3.81
C ALA A 8 25.71 33.92 3.85
N THR A 9 24.75 33.67 2.96
CA THR A 9 24.20 32.37 2.57
C THR A 9 23.76 32.35 1.10
N ARG A 10 24.17 31.31 0.36
CA ARG A 10 23.52 30.93 -0.89
C ARG A 10 22.18 30.28 -0.54
N ASP A 11 21.09 30.93 -0.89
CA ASP A 11 19.77 30.33 -0.98
C ASP A 11 19.74 29.41 -2.23
N GLU A 12 20.35 28.23 -2.10
CA GLU A 12 20.06 27.11 -3.02
C GLU A 12 18.79 26.43 -2.51
N SER A 13 17.66 26.99 -2.95
CA SER A 13 16.33 26.45 -2.81
C SER A 13 16.26 25.07 -3.47
N LEU A 14 16.55 24.02 -2.68
CA LEU A 14 16.24 22.63 -3.03
C LEU A 14 14.72 22.48 -3.04
N HIS A 15 14.14 22.78 -4.20
CA HIS A 15 12.79 22.42 -4.59
C HIS A 15 12.63 20.89 -4.51
N CYS A 16 12.34 20.37 -3.31
CA CYS A 16 11.74 19.06 -3.18
C CYS A 16 10.29 19.21 -3.62
N GLY A 17 10.03 18.88 -4.89
CA GLY A 17 8.71 18.85 -5.49
C GLY A 17 7.84 17.74 -4.89
N VAL A 18 7.54 17.83 -3.59
CA VAL A 18 6.44 17.10 -2.99
C VAL A 18 5.17 17.82 -3.43
N LYS A 19 4.56 17.35 -4.52
CA LYS A 19 3.15 17.66 -4.79
C LYS A 19 2.39 17.16 -3.58
N THR A 20 2.01 18.08 -2.70
CA THR A 20 1.10 17.83 -1.59
C THR A 20 -0.12 17.15 -2.16
N ILE A 21 -0.29 15.86 -1.85
CA ILE A 21 -1.57 15.19 -2.07
C ILE A 21 -2.52 15.91 -1.12
N GLN A 22 -3.37 16.78 -1.67
CA GLN A 22 -4.43 17.41 -0.92
C GLN A 22 -5.34 16.29 -0.42
N CYS A 23 -5.20 15.96 0.86
CA CYS A 23 -6.06 15.01 1.56
C CYS A 23 -7.45 15.66 1.68
N VAL A 24 -8.27 15.51 0.64
CA VAL A 24 -9.68 15.89 0.70
C VAL A 24 -10.35 15.00 1.74
N GLY A 25 -10.89 15.64 2.79
CA GLY A 25 -11.56 15.08 3.97
C GLY A 25 -11.77 13.57 4.00
N PHE A 26 -10.81 12.83 4.55
CA PHE A 26 -11.00 11.43 4.89
C PHE A 26 -11.81 11.34 6.18
N ASN A 27 -13.10 11.05 6.05
CA ASN A 27 -13.90 10.50 7.14
C ASN A 27 -13.17 9.23 7.61
N ARG A 28 -12.54 9.27 8.80
CA ARG A 28 -11.75 8.16 9.34
C ARG A 28 -12.68 6.98 9.58
N LYS A 29 -12.82 6.12 8.58
CA LYS A 29 -13.47 4.82 8.74
C LYS A 29 -12.73 4.10 9.87
N LYS A 30 -13.42 3.73 10.95
CA LYS A 30 -12.89 2.84 11.98
C LYS A 30 -12.32 1.61 11.27
N VAL A 31 -11.00 1.48 11.31
CA VAL A 31 -10.31 0.27 10.86
C VAL A 31 -10.47 -0.72 12.00
N TRP A 32 -11.42 -1.63 11.85
CA TRP A 32 -11.51 -2.79 12.72
C TRP A 32 -10.33 -3.71 12.38
N PRO A 33 -9.69 -4.35 13.37
CA PRO A 33 -8.71 -5.40 13.07
C PRO A 33 -9.36 -6.40 12.11
N ALA A 34 -8.61 -6.81 11.10
CA ALA A 34 -9.09 -7.74 10.08
C ALA A 34 -9.76 -8.93 10.76
N LYS A 35 -11.02 -9.23 10.43
CA LYS A 35 -11.71 -10.43 10.93
C LYS A 35 -10.84 -11.64 10.60
N GLU A 36 -10.46 -12.42 11.63
CA GLU A 36 -9.99 -13.79 11.49
C GLU A 36 -10.94 -14.52 10.54
N GLY A 37 -10.50 -14.77 9.32
CA GLY A 37 -11.39 -15.24 8.26
C GLY A 37 -10.71 -15.39 6.91
N THR A 38 -9.48 -14.89 6.74
CA THR A 38 -8.69 -15.11 5.54
C THR A 38 -7.47 -15.94 5.87
N ASN A 39 -7.60 -17.25 5.62
CA ASN A 39 -6.52 -18.23 5.43
C ASN A 39 -5.58 -18.43 6.64
N ASN A 40 -5.60 -19.62 7.25
CA ASN A 40 -4.69 -20.02 8.34
C ASN A 40 -3.20 -19.66 8.12
N ALA A 41 -2.76 -19.50 6.87
CA ALA A 41 -1.41 -19.10 6.51
C ALA A 41 -1.06 -17.63 6.85
N GLU A 42 -2.00 -16.68 6.68
CA GLU A 42 -1.72 -15.26 6.94
C GLU A 42 -1.61 -14.99 8.44
N SER A 43 -2.47 -15.63 9.25
CA SER A 43 -2.38 -15.57 10.72
C SER A 43 -1.03 -16.12 11.21
N LYS A 44 -0.65 -17.33 10.76
CA LYS A 44 0.63 -17.95 11.13
C LYS A 44 1.83 -17.08 10.78
N LEU A 45 1.79 -16.39 9.63
CA LEU A 45 2.86 -15.49 9.23
C LEU A 45 2.94 -14.27 10.14
N ARG A 46 1.81 -13.67 10.52
CA ARG A 46 1.77 -12.57 11.49
C ARG A 46 2.30 -13.01 12.86
N ASP A 47 1.89 -14.18 13.32
CA ASP A 47 2.34 -14.73 14.60
C ASP A 47 3.85 -14.99 14.56
N SER A 48 4.37 -15.55 13.45
CA SER A 48 5.81 -15.75 13.26
C SER A 48 6.60 -14.44 13.20
N LEU A 49 6.06 -13.40 12.55
CA LEU A 49 6.69 -12.08 12.51
C LEU A 49 6.67 -11.44 13.89
N SER A 50 5.56 -11.54 14.62
CA SER A 50 5.45 -11.00 15.97
C SER A 50 6.47 -11.62 16.92
N LEU A 51 6.79 -12.90 16.76
CA LEU A 51 7.82 -13.59 17.56
C LEU A 51 9.26 -13.19 17.17
N SER A 52 9.47 -12.62 15.98
CA SER A 52 10.80 -12.20 15.52
C SER A 52 11.27 -10.85 16.11
N TYR A 53 10.38 -10.05 16.70
CA TYR A 53 10.74 -8.76 17.30
C TYR A 53 11.25 -8.95 18.73
N VAL A 54 12.57 -9.06 18.87
CA VAL A 54 13.25 -9.38 20.13
C VAL A 54 14.13 -8.27 20.68
N GLU A 55 14.46 -7.28 19.87
CA GLU A 55 15.42 -6.21 20.18
C GLU A 55 15.07 -5.38 21.43
N HIS A 56 13.81 -5.34 21.83
CA HIS A 56 13.33 -4.44 22.87
C HIS A 56 13.66 -4.93 24.30
N TYR A 57 13.97 -6.21 24.48
CA TYR A 57 14.35 -6.78 25.78
C TYR A 57 15.86 -7.03 25.91
N LEU A 58 16.62 -6.80 24.83
CA LEU A 58 18.07 -7.01 24.79
C LEU A 58 18.81 -5.88 25.50
N THR A 59 19.92 -6.22 26.16
CA THR A 59 20.82 -5.23 26.75
C THR A 59 21.66 -4.54 25.66
N LEU A 60 22.24 -3.37 25.97
CA LEU A 60 23.06 -2.63 24.99
C LEU A 60 24.31 -3.41 24.57
N GLU A 61 24.85 -4.25 25.45
CA GLU A 61 25.98 -5.13 25.14
C GLU A 61 25.60 -6.17 24.08
N GLU A 62 24.47 -6.86 24.28
CA GLU A 62 23.97 -7.85 23.33
C GLU A 62 23.55 -7.20 22.01
N LEU A 63 22.95 -6.01 22.06
CA LEU A 63 22.53 -5.28 20.87
C LEU A 63 23.73 -4.87 20.00
N ARG A 64 24.85 -4.48 20.64
CA ARG A 64 26.11 -4.21 19.95
C ARG A 64 26.66 -5.48 19.28
N ASP A 65 26.54 -6.63 19.94
CA ASP A 65 27.03 -7.89 19.40
C ASP A 65 26.18 -8.39 18.21
N ILE A 66 24.85 -8.17 18.26
CA ILE A 66 23.92 -8.51 17.16
C ILE A 66 24.06 -7.53 15.97
N HIS A 67 24.33 -6.25 16.24
CA HIS A 67 24.45 -5.20 15.22
C HIS A 67 25.82 -4.48 15.29
N PRO A 68 26.93 -5.16 14.95
CA PRO A 68 28.27 -4.61 15.09
C PRO A 68 28.49 -3.35 14.24
N ASP A 69 27.87 -3.27 13.06
CA ASP A 69 28.02 -2.13 12.14
C ASP A 69 27.33 -0.84 12.62
N SER A 70 26.56 -0.90 13.69
CA SER A 70 25.84 0.26 14.24
C SER A 70 26.67 1.09 15.23
N PHE A 71 27.89 0.64 15.56
CA PHE A 71 28.87 1.35 16.38
C PHE A 71 28.28 1.98 17.66
N ILE A 72 27.51 1.18 18.41
CA ILE A 72 26.83 1.62 19.65
C ILE A 72 27.85 1.79 20.78
N ASP A 73 27.86 2.97 21.41
CA ASP A 73 28.63 3.24 22.63
C ASP A 73 27.85 2.78 23.88
N LEU A 74 28.47 1.95 24.72
CA LEU A 74 27.87 1.43 25.95
C LEU A 74 27.73 2.50 27.05
N ASN A 75 28.63 3.50 27.07
CA ASN A 75 28.64 4.51 28.13
C ASN A 75 27.72 5.68 27.81
N ALA A 76 27.56 6.00 26.53
CA ALA A 76 26.76 7.11 26.05
C ALA A 76 26.07 6.77 24.71
N PRO A 77 24.97 5.98 24.72
CA PRO A 77 24.30 5.53 23.49
C PRO A 77 23.80 6.69 22.62
N GLU A 78 23.49 7.84 23.22
CA GLU A 78 23.09 9.07 22.52
C GLU A 78 24.19 9.65 21.62
N LYS A 79 25.46 9.30 21.86
CA LYS A 79 26.63 9.77 21.11
C LYS A 79 27.21 8.70 20.18
N SER A 80 26.47 7.60 19.98
CA SER A 80 26.88 6.56 19.04
C SER A 80 27.07 7.12 17.63
N ASP A 81 28.07 6.60 16.91
CA ASP A 81 28.44 7.07 15.57
C ASP A 81 27.42 6.61 14.52
N GLY A 82 26.68 5.54 14.81
CA GLY A 82 25.64 4.99 13.96
C GLY A 82 26.21 4.26 12.74
N LEU A 83 25.39 4.07 11.71
CA LEU A 83 25.75 3.27 10.54
C LEU A 83 26.62 4.07 9.55
N SER A 84 27.65 3.44 9.00
CA SER A 84 28.47 4.06 7.95
C SER A 84 27.67 4.31 6.66
N SER A 85 28.07 5.31 5.88
CA SER A 85 27.38 5.65 4.61
C SER A 85 27.42 4.53 3.58
N GLU A 86 28.45 3.67 3.62
CA GLU A 86 28.59 2.54 2.70
C GLU A 86 27.66 1.39 3.09
N GLU A 87 27.64 1.03 4.38
CA GLU A 87 26.75 -0.01 4.89
C GLU A 87 25.28 0.41 4.81
N ALA A 88 24.98 1.68 5.08
CA ALA A 88 23.63 2.23 4.89
C ALA A 88 23.14 2.07 3.44
N LYS A 89 24.00 2.32 2.45
CA LYS A 89 23.67 2.11 1.02
C LYS A 89 23.48 0.65 0.68
N LYS A 90 24.26 -0.25 1.27
CA LYS A 90 24.12 -1.70 1.09
C LYS A 90 22.78 -2.18 1.65
N ARG A 91 22.45 -1.82 2.89
CA ARG A 91 21.16 -2.15 3.51
C ARG A 91 19.96 -1.54 2.77
N LEU A 92 20.11 -0.34 2.20
CA LEU A 92 19.06 0.26 1.37
C LEU A 92 18.82 -0.54 0.07
N LYS A 93 19.87 -1.12 -0.52
CA LYS A 93 19.73 -2.00 -1.70
C LYS A 93 19.11 -3.34 -1.33
N ASP A 94 19.47 -3.89 -0.17
CA ASP A 94 19.03 -5.22 0.26
C ASP A 94 17.59 -5.20 0.82
N GLY A 95 17.28 -4.22 1.69
CA GLY A 95 15.98 -4.09 2.36
C GLY A 95 14.96 -3.19 1.64
N GLY A 96 15.42 -2.43 0.65
CA GLY A 96 14.59 -1.43 -0.03
C GLY A 96 14.30 -0.19 0.84
N ALA A 97 13.51 0.73 0.30
CA ALA A 97 13.14 1.95 1.01
C ALA A 97 12.15 1.63 2.15
N ASN A 98 12.37 2.21 3.33
CA ASN A 98 11.45 2.14 4.47
C ASN A 98 10.19 3.01 4.21
N VAL A 99 9.42 2.64 3.19
CA VAL A 99 8.19 3.30 2.79
C VAL A 99 7.13 2.22 2.65
N LEU A 100 6.06 2.35 3.40
CA LEU A 100 4.91 1.47 3.27
C LEU A 100 4.36 1.60 1.85
N ALA A 101 4.31 0.47 1.12
CA ALA A 101 3.75 0.45 -0.21
C ALA A 101 2.30 1.00 -0.16
N PRO A 102 1.93 1.93 -1.05
CA PRO A 102 0.58 2.46 -1.06
C PRO A 102 -0.40 1.31 -1.28
N PRO A 103 -1.59 1.36 -0.66
CA PRO A 103 -2.58 0.30 -0.82
C PRO A 103 -2.90 0.10 -2.29
N LYS A 104 -3.10 -1.16 -2.69
CA LYS A 104 -3.36 -1.54 -4.08
C LYS A 104 -4.56 -0.76 -4.62
N ARG A 105 -4.30 0.17 -5.56
CA ARG A 105 -5.37 0.94 -6.20
C ARG A 105 -6.14 0.03 -7.17
N ILE A 106 -7.46 0.09 -7.07
CA ILE A 106 -8.37 -0.59 -8.00
C ILE A 106 -8.94 0.49 -8.91
N SER A 107 -9.03 0.23 -10.22
CA SER A 107 -9.61 1.18 -11.17
C SER A 107 -11.11 1.37 -10.89
N ASN A 108 -11.61 2.59 -11.09
CA ASN A 108 -13.02 2.92 -10.86
C ASN A 108 -13.97 2.03 -11.68
N LEU A 109 -13.59 1.70 -12.93
CA LEU A 109 -14.34 0.77 -13.77
C LEU A 109 -14.38 -0.65 -13.19
N LYS A 110 -13.30 -1.12 -12.55
CA LYS A 110 -13.27 -2.43 -11.90
C LYS A 110 -14.11 -2.44 -10.62
N LEU A 111 -14.16 -1.33 -9.90
CA LEU A 111 -15.04 -1.16 -8.75
C LEU A 111 -16.52 -1.14 -9.20
N PHE A 112 -16.82 -0.39 -10.27
CA PHE A 112 -18.13 -0.35 -10.90
C PHE A 112 -18.56 -1.75 -11.35
N ALA A 113 -17.74 -2.44 -12.16
CA ALA A 113 -18.05 -3.79 -12.65
C ALA A 113 -18.36 -4.77 -11.50
N LYS A 114 -17.65 -4.69 -10.37
CA LYS A 114 -17.97 -5.50 -9.18
C LYS A 114 -19.37 -5.24 -8.61
N GLN A 115 -19.87 -4.01 -8.70
CA GLN A 115 -21.21 -3.66 -8.23
C GLN A 115 -22.31 -4.20 -9.17
N PHE A 116 -22.08 -4.18 -10.49
CA PHE A 116 -23.06 -4.61 -11.48
C PHE A 116 -22.98 -6.11 -11.78
N LEU A 117 -21.86 -6.80 -11.60
CA LEU A 117 -21.75 -8.26 -11.79
C LEU A 117 -22.21 -9.07 -10.56
N TYR A 118 -23.19 -8.56 -9.81
CA TYR A 118 -23.82 -9.35 -8.76
C TYR A 118 -24.68 -10.46 -9.38
N LYS A 119 -24.78 -11.62 -8.71
CA LYS A 119 -25.49 -12.82 -9.22
C LYS A 119 -26.91 -12.51 -9.72
N PHE A 120 -27.60 -11.59 -9.05
CA PHE A 120 -28.93 -11.16 -9.43
C PHE A 120 -28.97 -10.36 -10.74
N TRP A 121 -27.97 -9.51 -11.00
CA TRP A 121 -27.93 -8.72 -12.23
C TRP A 121 -27.60 -9.58 -13.46
N LEU A 122 -26.75 -10.60 -13.30
CA LEU A 122 -26.52 -11.62 -14.34
C LEU A 122 -27.80 -12.38 -14.69
N LEU A 123 -28.61 -12.71 -13.68
CA LEU A 123 -29.92 -13.34 -13.89
C LEU A 123 -30.87 -12.43 -14.67
N LEU A 124 -30.93 -11.14 -14.31
CA LEU A 124 -31.76 -10.14 -15.00
C LEU A 124 -31.33 -9.92 -16.45
N MET A 125 -30.03 -9.86 -16.73
CA MET A 125 -29.51 -9.79 -18.09
C MET A 125 -29.88 -11.03 -18.90
N GLY A 126 -29.83 -12.22 -18.29
CA GLY A 126 -30.29 -13.46 -18.93
C GLY A 126 -31.78 -13.43 -19.28
N ALA A 127 -32.63 -13.02 -18.34
CA ALA A 127 -34.07 -12.89 -18.56
C ALA A 127 -34.40 -11.86 -19.65
N ALA A 128 -33.74 -10.70 -19.63
CA ALA A 128 -33.91 -9.66 -20.65
C ALA A 128 -33.49 -10.13 -22.05
N LEU A 129 -32.43 -10.94 -22.16
CA LEU A 129 -32.06 -11.55 -23.43
C LEU A 129 -33.13 -12.54 -23.88
N CYS A 130 -33.61 -13.41 -22.99
CA CYS A 130 -34.69 -14.36 -23.30
C CYS A 130 -35.95 -13.64 -23.82
N THR A 131 -36.38 -12.53 -23.20
CA THR A 131 -37.56 -11.78 -23.67
C THR A 131 -37.35 -11.18 -25.07
N ILE A 132 -36.16 -10.65 -25.36
CA ILE A 132 -35.82 -10.14 -26.70
C ILE A 132 -35.85 -11.28 -27.73
N PHE A 133 -35.30 -12.45 -27.39
CA PHE A 133 -35.29 -13.60 -28.29
C PHE A 133 -36.70 -14.14 -28.55
N THR A 134 -37.55 -14.24 -27.53
CA THR A 134 -38.96 -14.62 -27.67
C THR A 134 -39.70 -13.66 -28.60
N TYR A 135 -39.57 -12.34 -28.38
CA TYR A 135 -40.20 -11.34 -29.24
C TYR A 135 -39.73 -11.44 -30.71
N LYS A 136 -38.43 -11.62 -30.95
CA LYS A 136 -37.90 -11.81 -32.31
C LYS A 136 -38.29 -13.15 -32.94
N GLY A 137 -38.58 -14.18 -32.14
CA GLY A 137 -39.12 -15.45 -32.61
C GLY A 137 -40.54 -15.26 -33.13
N GLU A 138 -41.41 -14.72 -32.29
CA GLU A 138 -42.82 -14.47 -32.59
C GLU A 138 -43.01 -13.56 -33.81
N VAL A 139 -42.22 -12.49 -33.91
CA VAL A 139 -42.26 -11.58 -35.07
C VAL A 139 -41.81 -12.29 -36.36
N ARG A 140 -40.90 -13.25 -36.29
CA ARG A 140 -40.52 -14.05 -37.47
C ARG A 140 -41.63 -15.01 -37.89
N ASP A 141 -42.33 -15.59 -36.93
CA ASP A 141 -43.43 -16.52 -37.21
C ASP A 141 -44.64 -15.78 -37.80
N LEU A 142 -45.00 -14.60 -37.28
CA LEU A 142 -46.02 -13.73 -37.89
C LEU A 142 -45.63 -13.30 -39.32
N LYS A 143 -44.34 -13.03 -39.57
CA LYS A 143 -43.85 -12.66 -40.90
C LYS A 143 -43.79 -13.84 -41.87
N ARG A 144 -43.76 -15.08 -41.37
CA ARG A 144 -43.86 -16.30 -42.17
C ARG A 144 -45.32 -16.56 -42.56
N GLN A 145 -46.26 -16.39 -41.62
CA GLN A 145 -47.70 -16.53 -41.89
C GLN A 145 -48.28 -15.49 -42.86
N MET A 146 -47.68 -14.30 -43.00
CA MET A 146 -48.05 -13.33 -44.03
C MET A 146 -47.39 -13.58 -45.41
N ARG A 147 -46.45 -14.53 -45.49
CA ARG A 147 -45.74 -14.88 -46.74
C ARG A 147 -46.36 -16.09 -47.43
N ASP A 148 -47.01 -16.96 -46.67
CA ASP A 148 -47.82 -18.08 -47.15
C ASP A 148 -49.26 -17.63 -47.43
#